data_AF-A0A9P4UB13-F1
#
_entry.id   AF-A0A9P4UB13-F1
#
_cell.length_a   1.000
_cell.length_b   1.000
_cell.length_c   1.000
_cell.angle_alpha   90.00
_cell.angle_beta   90.00
_cell.angle_gamma   90.00
#
_symmetry.space_group_name_H-M   'P 1'
#
loop_
_entity.id
_entity.type
_entity.pdbx_description
1 polymer ?
#
loop_
_entity_poly.entity_id
_entity_poly.type
_entity_poly.pdbx_seq_one_letter_code
_entity_poly.pdbx_strand_id
1 'polypeptide(L)'
;MEKALSEITQYISIPKRHHVWPAALRLFVDEAHRICPLTPGTLWRELSAGDPGSTEPLLIDDLYTIHHNEEHFSESFVYRPERWLDEGETAETMTARKKLREGFSPFGLGSRSYAGKAVAYVKPVLL
;
A
#
# COMPACT_ATOMS: atom_id res chain seq x y z
N MET A 1 5.71 -14.58 14.79
CA MET A 1 4.62 -15.34 14.11
C MET A 1 3.45 -15.58 15.05
N GLU A 2 3.63 -16.15 16.23
CA GLU A 2 2.53 -16.45 17.16
C GLU A 2 1.72 -15.20 17.59
N LYS A 3 2.38 -14.05 17.75
CA LYS A 3 1.70 -12.78 18.10
C LYS A 3 0.74 -12.29 17.00
N ALA A 4 1.20 -12.31 15.74
CA ALA A 4 0.38 -11.99 14.58
C ALA A 4 -0.79 -12.98 14.39
N LEU A 5 -0.56 -14.28 14.66
CA LEU A 5 -1.62 -15.28 14.66
C LEU A 5 -2.63 -15.02 15.78
N SER A 6 -2.20 -14.58 16.97
CA SER A 6 -3.11 -14.25 18.07
C SER A 6 -3.98 -13.02 17.79
N GLU A 7 -3.42 -11.99 17.16
CA GLU A 7 -4.15 -10.78 16.73
C GLU A 7 -5.12 -11.10 15.58
N ILE A 8 -4.69 -11.90 14.61
CA ILE A 8 -5.57 -12.45 13.55
C ILE A 8 -6.70 -13.27 14.18
N THR A 9 -6.40 -14.11 15.17
CA THR A 9 -7.42 -14.92 15.86
C THR A 9 -8.43 -14.03 16.60
N GLN A 10 -7.99 -12.95 17.23
CA GLN A 10 -8.87 -11.97 17.85
C GLN A 10 -9.82 -11.32 16.83
N TYR A 11 -9.34 -10.99 15.62
CA TYR A 11 -10.17 -10.46 14.53
C TYR A 11 -11.09 -11.52 13.88
N ILE A 12 -10.65 -12.77 13.77
CA ILE A 12 -11.44 -13.91 13.27
C ILE A 12 -12.54 -14.31 14.26
N SER A 13 -12.31 -14.11 15.57
CA SER A 13 -13.25 -14.42 16.65
C SER A 13 -14.41 -13.42 16.74
N ILE A 14 -14.32 -12.28 16.05
CA ILE A 14 -15.43 -11.34 15.91
C ILE A 14 -16.52 -12.06 15.10
N PRO A 15 -17.77 -12.17 15.62
CA PRO A 15 -18.83 -12.90 14.93
C PRO A 15 -18.98 -12.34 13.52
N LYS A 16 -19.15 -13.24 12.52
CA LYS A 16 -19.29 -12.96 11.09
C LYS A 16 -20.43 -11.97 10.80
N ARG A 17 -20.25 -10.70 11.16
CA ARG A 17 -21.05 -9.59 10.65
C ARG A 17 -20.46 -9.33 9.28
N HIS A 18 -21.27 -9.52 8.25
CA HIS A 18 -20.91 -9.46 6.83
C HIS A 18 -20.18 -8.17 6.37
N HIS A 19 -20.00 -7.20 7.28
CA HIS A 19 -19.45 -5.86 7.02
C HIS A 19 -18.07 -5.63 7.66
N VAL A 20 -17.67 -6.41 8.67
CA VAL A 20 -16.46 -6.11 9.51
C VAL A 20 -15.23 -6.90 9.05
N TRP A 21 -15.44 -8.14 8.61
CA TRP A 21 -14.38 -9.04 8.14
C TRP A 21 -13.61 -8.52 6.91
N PRO A 22 -14.27 -7.93 5.89
CA PRO A 22 -13.59 -7.41 4.71
C PRO A 22 -12.69 -6.20 5.01
N ALA A 23 -13.06 -5.39 6.01
CA ALA A 23 -12.32 -4.18 6.37
C ALA A 23 -11.00 -4.51 7.07
N ALA A 24 -11.01 -5.44 8.03
CA ALA A 24 -9.78 -5.87 8.71
C ALA A 24 -8.80 -6.53 7.73
N LEU A 25 -9.28 -7.46 6.90
CA LEU A 25 -8.47 -8.16 5.90
C LEU A 25 -7.81 -7.18 4.91
N ARG A 26 -8.50 -6.09 4.58
CA ARG A 26 -7.96 -5.04 3.71
C ARG A 26 -6.70 -4.39 4.27
N LEU A 27 -6.62 -4.18 5.59
CA LEU A 27 -5.44 -3.60 6.25
C LEU A 27 -4.20 -4.49 6.08
N PHE A 28 -4.39 -5.81 6.27
CA PHE A 28 -3.32 -6.79 6.09
C PHE A 28 -2.86 -6.87 4.63
N VAL A 29 -3.81 -6.82 3.69
CA VAL A 29 -3.53 -6.84 2.25
C VAL A 29 -2.80 -5.57 1.80
N ASP A 30 -3.23 -4.40 2.27
CA ASP A 30 -2.55 -3.14 1.94
C ASP A 30 -1.13 -3.10 2.51
N GLU A 31 -0.91 -3.59 3.75
CA GLU A 31 0.43 -3.69 4.33
C GLU A 31 1.30 -4.73 3.61
N ALA A 32 0.73 -5.86 3.20
CA ALA A 32 1.45 -6.86 2.41
C ALA A 32 1.91 -6.29 1.06
N HIS A 33 1.04 -5.55 0.37
CA HIS A 33 1.40 -4.89 -0.89
C HIS A 33 2.42 -3.75 -0.69
N ARG A 34 2.48 -3.12 0.49
CA ARG A 34 3.50 -2.13 0.81
C ARG A 34 4.88 -2.77 0.95
N ILE A 35 4.99 -3.81 1.77
CA ILE A 35 6.26 -4.50 2.06
C ILE A 35 6.75 -5.32 0.87
N CYS A 36 5.83 -6.03 0.23
CA CYS A 36 6.10 -6.88 -0.92
C CYS A 36 5.29 -6.37 -2.12
N PRO A 37 5.69 -5.23 -2.73
CA PRO A 37 5.01 -4.77 -3.93
C PRO A 37 5.16 -5.82 -5.04
N LEU A 38 4.10 -6.04 -5.83
CA LEU A 38 4.11 -7.07 -6.89
C LEU A 38 5.19 -6.85 -7.94
N THR A 39 5.64 -5.60 -8.08
CA THR A 39 6.73 -5.20 -8.96
C THR A 39 7.68 -4.34 -8.12
N PRO A 40 8.59 -4.96 -7.35
CA PRO A 40 9.52 -4.25 -6.46
C PRO A 40 10.72 -3.69 -7.23
N GLY A 41 10.61 -3.55 -8.55
CA GLY A 41 11.71 -3.15 -9.40
C GLY A 41 11.31 -1.98 -10.26
N THR A 42 12.33 -1.23 -10.67
CA THR A 42 12.24 -0.12 -11.60
C THR A 42 11.56 -0.57 -12.90
N LEU A 43 10.39 0.01 -13.18
CA LEU A 43 9.75 -0.13 -14.48
C LEU A 43 10.44 0.83 -15.44
N TRP A 44 11.25 0.29 -16.36
CA TRP A 44 11.89 1.08 -17.40
C TRP A 44 10.84 1.83 -18.24
N ARG A 45 11.04 3.14 -18.35
CA ARG A 45 10.20 4.06 -19.11
C ARG A 45 11.10 4.90 -20.00
N GLU A 46 10.52 5.39 -21.08
CA GLU A 46 11.16 6.33 -22.01
C GLU A 46 10.18 7.48 -22.24
N LEU A 47 10.71 8.69 -22.39
CA LEU A 47 9.92 9.87 -22.77
C LEU A 47 9.72 9.85 -24.28
N SER A 48 8.50 10.18 -24.74
CA SER A 48 8.26 10.26 -26.17
C SER A 48 8.92 11.51 -26.75
N ALA A 49 9.43 11.42 -27.98
CA ALA A 49 9.99 12.56 -28.68
C ALA A 49 8.91 13.66 -28.83
N GLY A 50 9.17 14.84 -28.27
CA GLY A 50 8.23 15.96 -28.28
C GLY A 50 7.40 16.14 -27.00
N ASP A 51 7.58 15.27 -25.99
CA ASP A 51 6.97 15.51 -24.68
C ASP A 51 7.56 16.80 -24.06
N PRO A 52 6.73 17.64 -23.40
CA PRO A 52 7.19 18.89 -22.77
C PRO A 52 8.33 18.70 -21.75
N GLY A 53 8.45 17.50 -21.18
CA GLY A 53 9.50 17.10 -20.24
C GLY A 53 10.75 16.49 -20.87
N SER A 54 10.85 16.42 -22.21
CA SER A 54 11.99 15.81 -22.91
C SER A 54 13.34 16.53 -22.72
N THR A 55 13.32 17.75 -22.18
CA THR A 55 14.53 18.53 -21.83
C THR A 55 14.99 18.26 -20.39
N GLU A 56 14.12 17.68 -19.56
CA GLU A 56 14.41 17.36 -18.16
C GLU A 56 14.85 15.89 -18.01
N PRO A 57 15.69 15.57 -17.02
CA PRO A 57 16.06 14.18 -16.76
C PRO A 57 14.82 13.36 -16.36
N LEU A 58 14.61 12.23 -17.04
CA LEU A 58 13.56 11.29 -16.69
C LEU A 58 13.85 10.68 -15.31
N LEU A 59 13.01 10.99 -14.33
CA LEU A 59 13.03 10.34 -13.03
C LEU A 59 12.29 8.99 -13.12
N ILE A 60 12.98 7.90 -12.80
CA ILE A 60 12.36 6.57 -12.73
C ILE A 60 12.47 6.07 -11.29
N ASP A 61 11.35 6.09 -10.59
CA ASP A 61 11.28 5.63 -9.22
C ASP A 61 10.94 4.14 -9.14
N ASP A 62 11.44 3.49 -8.09
CA ASP A 62 11.08 2.12 -7.73
C ASP A 62 10.03 2.15 -6.60
N LEU A 63 8.99 1.33 -6.75
CA LEU A 63 7.94 1.17 -5.74
C LEU A 63 8.52 0.68 -4.42
N TYR A 64 9.54 -0.18 -4.47
CA TYR A 64 10.20 -0.65 -3.25
C TYR A 64 10.81 0.53 -2.46
N THR A 65 11.54 1.42 -3.13
CA THR A 65 12.17 2.58 -2.51
C THR A 65 11.14 3.56 -1.94
N ILE A 66 10.05 3.83 -2.67
CA ILE A 66 8.99 4.72 -2.19
C ILE A 66 8.31 4.14 -0.94
N HIS A 67 7.97 2.85 -0.97
CA HIS A 67 7.30 2.17 0.14
C HIS A 67 8.18 1.98 1.38
N HIS A 68 9.51 2.05 1.21
CA HIS A 68 10.48 1.97 2.30
C HIS A 68 11.02 3.33 2.75
N ASN A 69 10.55 4.43 2.16
CA ASN A 69 10.93 5.78 2.58
C ASN A 69 10.33 6.11 3.95
N GLU A 70 11.20 6.32 4.95
CA GLU A 70 10.81 6.59 6.35
C GLU A 70 10.08 7.93 6.54
N GLU A 71 10.22 8.88 5.62
CA GLU A 71 9.46 10.14 5.63
C GLU A 71 7.95 9.90 5.42
N HIS A 72 7.62 8.87 4.64
CA HIS A 72 6.25 8.49 4.33
C HIS A 72 5.75 7.35 5.22
N PHE A 73 6.64 6.39 5.53
CA PHE A 73 6.32 5.19 6.29
C PHE A 73 7.27 5.02 7.47
N SER A 74 6.88 5.44 8.67
CA SER A 74 7.65 5.15 9.90
C SER A 74 7.81 3.64 10.10
N GLU A 75 9.00 3.19 10.53
CA GLU A 75 9.31 1.76 10.68
C GLU A 75 9.03 0.98 9.40
N SER A 76 9.55 1.46 8.27
CA SER A 76 9.13 1.02 6.93
C SER A 76 9.40 -0.46 6.63
N PHE A 77 10.36 -1.09 7.30
CA PHE A 77 10.65 -2.52 7.14
C PHE A 77 9.77 -3.43 8.02
N VAL A 78 8.99 -2.85 8.94
CA VAL A 78 8.16 -3.61 9.89
C VAL A 78 6.78 -3.84 9.30
N TYR A 79 6.32 -5.09 9.32
CA TYR A 79 4.95 -5.45 8.96
C TYR A 79 3.98 -5.02 10.06
N ARG A 80 3.27 -3.90 9.82
CA ARG A 80 2.34 -3.30 10.79
C ARG A 80 1.01 -2.89 10.13
N PRO A 81 0.05 -3.84 10.00
CA PRO A 81 -1.28 -3.58 9.43
C PRO A 81 -2.05 -2.46 10.14
N GLU A 82 -1.79 -2.26 11.43
CA GLU A 82 -2.43 -1.25 12.28
C GLU A 82 -2.18 0.17 11.77
N ARG A 83 -1.14 0.42 10.95
CA ARG A 83 -0.89 1.74 10.36
C ARG A 83 -2.03 2.23 9.47
N TRP A 84 -2.83 1.31 8.94
CA TRP A 84 -3.94 1.59 8.03
C TRP A 84 -5.23 1.86 8.79
N LEU A 85 -5.24 1.68 10.11
CA LEU A 85 -6.40 1.99 10.95
C LEU A 85 -6.61 3.50 11.02
N ASP A 86 -7.85 3.92 10.80
CA ASP A 86 -8.27 5.31 10.96
C ASP A 86 -8.57 5.61 12.46
N GLU A 87 -7.60 5.36 13.35
CA GLU A 87 -7.72 5.66 14.78
C GLU A 87 -7.14 7.04 15.13
N GLY A 88 -8.00 7.94 15.62
CA GLY A 88 -7.63 9.29 16.09
C GLY A 88 -7.90 10.41 15.09
N GLU A 89 -8.45 11.53 15.57
CA GLU A 89 -8.84 12.70 14.76
C GLU A 89 -7.92 13.92 14.97
N THR A 90 -6.73 13.72 15.54
CA THR A 90 -5.81 14.84 15.76
C THR A 90 -5.22 15.33 14.43
N ALA A 91 -4.75 16.58 14.40
CA ALA A 91 -4.13 17.16 13.22
C ALA A 91 -2.89 16.35 12.77
N GLU A 92 -2.16 15.79 13.73
CA GLU A 92 -0.99 14.95 13.49
C GLU A 92 -1.37 13.61 12.86
N THR A 93 -2.42 12.93 13.36
CA THR A 93 -2.87 11.65 12.80
C THR A 93 -3.42 11.83 11.38
N MET A 94 -4.16 12.91 11.11
CA MET A 94 -4.64 13.24 9.77
C MET A 94 -3.49 13.51 8.79
N THR A 95 -2.47 14.25 9.23
CA THR A 95 -1.29 14.56 8.40
C THR A 95 -0.47 13.29 8.09
N ALA A 96 -0.25 12.44 9.10
CA ALA A 96 0.41 11.15 8.92
C ALA A 96 -0.36 10.26 7.93
N ARG A 97 -1.69 10.20 8.02
CA ARG A 97 -2.54 9.46 7.07
C ARG A 97 -2.43 10.00 5.65
N LYS A 98 -2.38 11.32 5.48
CA LYS A 98 -2.23 11.94 4.17
C LYS A 98 -0.90 11.50 3.52
N LYS A 99 0.20 11.58 4.25
CA LYS A 99 1.53 11.11 3.78
C LYS A 99 1.54 9.62 3.42
N LEU A 100 0.94 8.79 4.28
CA LEU A 100 0.80 7.36 4.03
C LEU A 100 0.04 7.09 2.72
N ARG A 101 -1.09 7.77 2.50
CA ARG A 101 -1.91 7.60 1.30
C ARG A 101 -1.25 8.17 0.04
N GLU A 102 -0.47 9.24 0.16
CA GLU A 102 0.30 9.83 -0.95
C GLU A 102 1.44 8.91 -1.41
N GLY A 103 2.15 8.28 -0.48
CA GLY A 103 3.24 7.35 -0.78
C GLY A 103 2.77 5.94 -1.18
N PHE A 104 1.49 5.60 -0.98
CA PHE A 104 0.99 4.25 -1.21
C PHE A 104 0.42 4.07 -2.62
N SER A 105 1.23 3.48 -3.51
CA SER A 105 0.79 3.12 -4.86
C SER A 105 1.33 1.76 -5.30
N PRO A 106 0.86 0.65 -4.69
CA PRO A 106 1.41 -0.68 -4.94
C PRO A 106 1.18 -1.22 -6.35
N PHE A 107 0.33 -0.57 -7.13
CA PHE A 107 0.01 -0.94 -8.51
C PHE A 107 0.50 0.10 -9.53
N GLY A 108 1.30 1.07 -9.09
CA GLY A 108 1.74 2.20 -9.90
C GLY A 108 0.62 3.20 -10.23
N LEU A 109 1.02 4.37 -10.72
CA LEU A 109 0.12 5.43 -11.18
C LEU A 109 0.28 5.68 -12.69
N GLY A 110 -0.76 6.24 -13.30
CA GLY A 110 -0.78 6.66 -14.69
C GLY A 110 -1.11 5.54 -15.68
N SER A 111 -0.78 5.78 -16.96
CA SER A 111 -1.11 4.92 -18.10
C SER A 111 -0.44 3.53 -18.06
N ARG A 112 0.59 3.35 -17.23
CA ARG A 112 1.33 2.09 -17.05
C ARG A 112 1.04 1.43 -15.70
N SER A 113 0.00 1.86 -15.00
CA SER A 113 -0.47 1.18 -13.79
C SER A 113 -0.97 -0.23 -14.10
N TYR A 114 -0.91 -1.11 -13.11
CA TYR A 114 -1.36 -2.49 -13.24
C TYR A 114 -2.89 -2.56 -13.42
N ALA A 115 -3.33 -2.94 -14.63
CA ALA A 115 -4.74 -3.01 -14.98
C ALA A 115 -5.55 -4.01 -14.12
N GLY A 116 -4.87 -5.03 -13.56
CA GLY A 116 -5.49 -6.05 -12.71
C GLY A 116 -5.72 -5.63 -11.25
N LYS A 117 -5.54 -4.35 -10.89
CA LYS A 117 -5.68 -3.85 -9.51
C LYS A 117 -6.99 -4.29 -8.83
N ALA A 118 -8.11 -4.19 -9.54
CA ALA A 118 -9.41 -4.61 -9.00
C ALA A 118 -9.44 -6.10 -8.64
N VAL A 119 -8.90 -6.96 -9.51
CA VAL A 119 -8.83 -8.40 -9.29
C VAL A 119 -7.88 -8.75 -8.14
N ALA A 120 -6.76 -8.03 -8.03
CA ALA A 120 -5.78 -8.23 -6.96
C ALA A 120 -6.36 -7.95 -5.57
N TYR A 121 -7.31 -7.03 -5.44
CA TYR A 121 -8.01 -6.77 -4.17
C TYR A 121 -9.16 -7.73 -3.88
N VAL A 122 -9.79 -8.29 -4.91
CA VAL A 122 -10.93 -9.21 -4.74
C VAL A 122 -10.47 -10.63 -4.39
N LYS A 123 -9.39 -11.12 -5.01
CA LYS A 123 -8.90 -12.50 -4.81
C LYS A 123 -8.57 -12.86 -3.36
N PRO A 124 -7.80 -12.05 -2.59
CA PRO A 124 -7.46 -12.37 -1.21
C PRO A 124 -8.67 -12.45 -0.27
N VAL A 125 -9.80 -11.83 -0.63
CA VAL A 125 -11.03 -11.79 0.18
C VAL A 125 -11.94 -13.00 -0.09
N LEU A 126 -11.73 -13.71 -1.21
CA LEU A 126 -12.56 -14.83 -1.66
C LEU A 126 -11.97 -16.22 -1.37
N LEU A 127 -10.71 -16.28 -0.92
CA LEU A 127 -10.02 -17.52 -0.52
C LEU A 127 -10.13 -17.73 0.99
#